data_AF-A0A430HF67-F1
#
_entry.id   AF-A0A430HF67-F1
#
_cell.length_a   1.000
_cell.length_b   1.000
_cell.length_c   1.000
_cell.angle_alpha   90.00
_cell.angle_beta   90.00
_cell.angle_gamma   90.00
#
_symmetry.space_group_name_H-M   'P 1'
#
loop_
_entity.id
_entity.type
_entity.pdbx_description
1 polymer ?
#
loop_
_entity_poly.entity_id
_entity_poly.type
_entity_poly.pdbx_seq_one_letter_code
_entity_poly.pdbx_strand_id
1 'polypeptide(L)'
;MASMIFGKANLVAGVEQQIGAAIPANQTAVANISFVNRGSVPVRIRLAFGSAIVAAEADWIAFDRVLLPNCEYEKTGCLLTEGEKIFVRSDLATVSVRAHALLEGA
;
A
#
# COMPACT_ATOMS: atom_id res chain seq x y z
N MET A 1 -0.81 -23.05 -0.06
CA MET A 1 -0.66 -21.65 -0.49
C MET A 1 -1.90 -20.88 -0.05
N ALA A 2 -1.77 -20.00 0.94
CA ALA A 2 -2.91 -19.20 1.43
C ALA A 2 -2.89 -17.82 0.77
N SER A 3 -4.02 -17.42 0.19
CA SER A 3 -4.22 -16.04 -0.28
C SER A 3 -4.79 -15.24 0.88
N MET A 4 -4.17 -14.11 1.22
CA MET A 4 -4.73 -13.17 2.20
C MET A 4 -5.09 -11.85 1.52
N ILE A 5 -6.27 -11.35 1.85
CA ILE A 5 -6.68 -9.99 1.50
C ILE A 5 -6.06 -9.08 2.57
N PHE A 6 -4.99 -8.36 2.22
CA PHE A 6 -4.42 -7.33 3.10
C PHE A 6 -5.48 -6.27 3.44
N GLY A 7 -6.34 -5.93 2.48
CA GLY A 7 -7.54 -5.15 2.76
C GLY A 7 -7.81 -4.07 1.74
N LYS A 8 -8.65 -3.13 2.15
CA LYS A 8 -8.99 -1.91 1.40
C LYS A 8 -9.16 -0.75 2.37
N ALA A 9 -8.82 0.45 1.94
CA ALA A 9 -9.05 1.67 2.72
C ALA A 9 -9.48 2.82 1.82
N ASN A 10 -10.31 3.71 2.37
CA ASN A 10 -10.40 5.07 1.87
C ASN A 10 -9.33 5.90 2.57
N LEU A 11 -8.47 6.56 1.80
CA LEU A 11 -7.36 7.29 2.38
C LEU A 11 -7.84 8.58 3.04
N VAL A 12 -7.18 8.95 4.13
CA VAL A 12 -7.38 10.20 4.86
C VAL A 12 -6.30 11.18 4.41
N ALA A 13 -6.71 12.40 4.06
CA ALA A 13 -5.83 13.43 3.54
C ALA A 13 -4.64 13.70 4.48
N GLY A 14 -3.42 13.56 3.97
CA GLY A 14 -2.19 13.87 4.70
C GLY A 14 -1.82 12.89 5.81
N VAL A 15 -2.55 11.79 5.98
CA VAL A 15 -2.29 10.79 7.02
C VAL A 15 -1.72 9.53 6.38
N GLU A 16 -0.65 9.01 6.97
CA GLU A 16 -0.13 7.69 6.61
C GLU A 16 -1.00 6.61 7.24
N GLN A 17 -1.34 5.60 6.44
CA GLN A 17 -2.18 4.49 6.85
C GLN A 17 -1.50 3.17 6.53
N GLN A 18 -1.63 2.22 7.45
CA GLN A 18 -1.22 0.85 7.25
C GLN A 18 -2.35 0.05 6.58
N ILE A 19 -2.04 -0.72 5.55
CA ILE A 19 -2.99 -1.63 4.89
C ILE A 19 -2.71 -3.07 5.33
N GLY A 20 -3.66 -3.63 6.08
CA GLY A 20 -3.61 -4.98 6.61
C GLY A 20 -2.63 -5.19 7.76
N ALA A 21 -2.46 -6.45 8.18
CA ALA A 21 -1.52 -6.82 9.24
C ALA A 21 -0.09 -6.97 8.70
N ALA A 22 0.90 -7.02 9.60
CA ALA A 22 2.26 -7.37 9.21
C ALA A 22 2.35 -8.79 8.67
N ILE A 23 3.32 -9.06 7.81
CA ILE A 23 3.64 -10.42 7.37
C ILE A 23 4.01 -11.28 8.59
N PRO A 24 3.40 -12.46 8.76
CA PRO A 24 3.75 -13.38 9.84
C PRO A 24 5.23 -13.76 9.82
N ALA A 25 5.77 -14.15 10.97
CA ALA A 25 7.14 -14.67 11.09
C ALA A 25 7.35 -15.89 10.18
N ASN A 26 8.56 -16.03 9.64
CA ASN A 26 8.97 -17.10 8.72
C ASN A 26 8.14 -17.21 7.43
N GLN A 27 7.41 -16.14 7.06
CA GLN A 27 6.65 -16.08 5.82
C GLN A 27 7.12 -14.93 4.95
N THR A 28 6.87 -15.07 3.66
CA THR A 28 7.05 -14.02 2.66
C THR A 28 5.73 -13.84 1.91
N ALA A 29 5.53 -12.68 1.33
CA ALA A 29 4.34 -12.40 0.55
C ALA A 29 4.67 -11.73 -0.77
N VAL A 30 3.89 -12.05 -1.79
CA VAL A 30 3.87 -11.31 -3.05
C VAL A 30 2.58 -10.51 -3.08
N ALA A 31 2.68 -9.19 -2.98
CA ALA A 31 1.55 -8.27 -2.93
C ALA A 31 1.37 -7.48 -4.22
N ASN A 32 0.10 -7.23 -4.53
CA ASN A 32 -0.34 -6.28 -5.55
C ASN A 32 -1.15 -5.18 -4.85
N ILE A 33 -0.79 -3.92 -5.11
CA ILE A 33 -1.41 -2.74 -4.52
C ILE A 33 -1.94 -1.86 -5.64
N SER A 34 -3.24 -1.54 -5.57
CA SER A 34 -3.90 -0.63 -6.50
C SER A 34 -4.49 0.57 -5.78
N PHE A 35 -4.30 1.74 -6.38
CA PHE A 35 -4.87 3.02 -5.98
C PHE A 35 -5.81 3.51 -7.07
N VAL A 36 -6.87 4.19 -6.69
CA VAL A 36 -7.76 4.90 -7.62
C VAL A 36 -8.08 6.27 -7.04
N ASN A 37 -7.87 7.32 -7.83
CA ASN A 37 -8.35 8.65 -7.50
C ASN A 37 -9.80 8.80 -7.95
N ARG A 38 -10.73 8.75 -7.00
CA ARG A 38 -12.18 8.90 -7.25
C ARG A 38 -12.63 10.36 -7.29
N GLY A 39 -11.70 11.30 -7.16
CA GLY A 39 -11.95 12.73 -7.18
C GLY A 39 -11.87 13.32 -8.58
N SER A 40 -12.09 14.63 -8.66
CA SER A 40 -12.06 15.42 -9.89
C SER A 40 -10.76 16.23 -10.07
N VAL A 41 -9.81 16.14 -9.13
CA VAL A 41 -8.53 16.87 -9.15
C VAL A 41 -7.34 15.92 -9.00
N PRO A 42 -6.15 16.25 -9.54
CA PRO A 42 -4.94 15.47 -9.33
C PRO A 42 -4.60 15.35 -7.84
N VAL A 43 -4.05 14.20 -7.45
CA VAL A 43 -3.66 13.85 -6.08
C VAL A 43 -2.20 13.40 -6.09
N ARG A 44 -1.52 13.49 -4.95
CA ARG A 44 -0.21 12.87 -4.72
C ARG A 44 -0.37 11.66 -3.82
N ILE A 45 0.16 10.53 -4.25
CA ILE A 45 0.18 9.28 -3.49
C ILE A 45 1.61 8.87 -3.11
N ARG A 46 1.71 8.14 -2.00
CA ARG A 46 2.93 7.48 -1.56
C ARG A 46 2.65 6.03 -1.18
N LEU A 47 3.63 5.17 -1.43
CA LEU A 47 3.61 3.74 -1.11
C LEU A 47 4.98 3.34 -0.55
N ALA A 48 4.98 2.66 0.59
CA ALA A 48 6.16 2.14 1.26
C ALA A 48 5.92 0.72 1.80
N PHE A 49 7.01 0.00 2.01
CA PHE A 49 7.03 -1.27 2.73
C PHE A 49 8.02 -1.15 3.89
N GLY A 50 7.58 -1.49 5.09
CA GLY A 50 8.46 -1.41 6.26
C GLY A 50 7.88 -2.15 7.45
N SER A 51 8.70 -2.40 8.46
CA SER A 51 8.31 -3.16 9.67
C SER A 51 7.99 -2.28 10.88
N ALA A 52 8.32 -0.99 10.79
CA ALA A 52 8.13 -0.01 11.86
C ALA A 52 6.64 0.32 12.12
N ILE A 53 6.39 1.28 13.00
CA ILE A 53 5.03 1.81 13.25
C ILE A 53 4.63 2.82 12.15
N VAL A 54 5.62 3.49 11.57
CA VAL A 54 5.51 4.48 10.49
C VAL A 54 6.62 4.17 9.49
N ALA A 55 6.38 4.37 8.20
CA ALA A 55 7.38 4.15 7.16
C ALA A 55 8.62 5.04 7.37
N ALA A 56 9.80 4.43 7.31
CA ALA A 56 11.05 5.18 7.30
C ALA A 56 11.23 5.88 5.95
N GLU A 57 12.10 6.89 5.87
CA GLU A 57 12.35 7.60 4.62
C GLU A 57 12.92 6.68 3.52
N ALA A 58 13.63 5.63 3.90
CA ALA A 58 14.19 4.65 2.97
C ALA A 58 13.15 3.63 2.44
N ASP A 59 11.98 3.54 3.08
CA ASP A 59 10.97 2.52 2.79
C ASP A 59 10.07 2.91 1.60
N TRP A 60 10.13 4.17 1.17
CA TRP A 60 9.28 4.70 0.10
C TRP A 60 9.70 4.22 -1.27
N ILE A 61 8.85 3.40 -1.89
CA ILE A 61 9.03 2.92 -3.27
C ILE A 61 8.26 3.75 -4.30
N ALA A 62 7.28 4.54 -3.85
CA ALA A 62 6.66 5.60 -4.62
C ALA A 62 6.46 6.81 -3.72
N PHE A 63 6.97 7.96 -4.14
CA PHE A 63 6.93 9.19 -3.36
C PHE A 63 6.40 10.35 -4.19
N ASP A 64 5.41 11.07 -3.65
CA ASP A 64 4.69 12.18 -4.28
C ASP A 64 4.30 11.96 -5.74
N ARG A 65 3.92 10.71 -6.06
CA ARG A 65 3.50 10.36 -7.41
C ARG A 65 2.15 10.99 -7.70
N VAL A 66 2.06 11.74 -8.79
CA VAL A 66 0.82 12.36 -9.21
C VAL A 66 -0.12 11.31 -9.82
N LEU A 67 -1.33 11.23 -9.29
CA LEU A 67 -2.42 10.42 -9.81
C LEU A 67 -3.53 11.34 -10.29
N LEU A 68 -3.78 11.31 -11.60
CA LEU A 68 -4.81 12.13 -12.24
C LEU A 68 -6.23 11.70 -11.80
N PRO A 69 -7.23 12.59 -11.96
CA PRO A 69 -8.63 12.25 -11.69
C PRO A 69 -9.07 11.01 -12.46
N ASN A 70 -9.81 10.12 -11.81
CA ASN A 70 -10.35 8.88 -12.38
C ASN A 70 -9.30 7.88 -12.92
N CYS A 71 -8.02 8.11 -12.65
CA CYS A 71 -6.96 7.18 -13.00
C CYS A 71 -6.58 6.28 -11.82
N GLU A 72 -6.02 5.14 -12.19
CA GLU A 72 -5.44 4.16 -11.31
C GLU A 72 -3.92 4.23 -11.27
N TYR A 73 -3.36 3.75 -10.16
CA TYR A 73 -1.96 3.40 -10.08
C TYR A 73 -1.86 2.01 -9.48
N GLU A 74 -1.15 1.12 -10.16
CA GLU A 74 -0.94 -0.25 -9.70
C GLU A 74 0.54 -0.56 -9.57
N LYS A 75 0.89 -1.23 -8.47
CA LYS A 75 2.19 -1.83 -8.26
C LYS A 75 2.00 -3.31 -7.99
N THR A 76 2.51 -4.13 -8.89
CA THR A 76 2.38 -5.59 -8.85
C THR A 76 3.71 -6.28 -8.55
N GLY A 77 3.65 -7.50 -8.00
CA GLY A 77 4.84 -8.31 -7.77
C GLY A 77 5.76 -7.75 -6.68
N CYS A 78 5.18 -7.04 -5.71
CA CYS A 78 5.93 -6.52 -4.57
C CYS A 78 6.24 -7.68 -3.61
N LEU A 79 7.50 -7.97 -3.39
CA LEU A 79 7.93 -8.92 -2.37
C LEU A 79 7.94 -8.22 -1.02
N LEU A 80 7.30 -8.85 -0.03
CA LEU A 80 7.37 -8.46 1.38
C LEU A 80 7.92 -9.63 2.19
N THR A 81 8.77 -9.32 3.16
CA THR A 81 9.33 -10.29 4.11
C THR A 81 8.66 -10.19 5.46
N GLU A 82 9.01 -11.09 6.39
CA GLU A 82 8.44 -11.12 7.74
C GLU A 82 8.48 -9.76 8.43
N GLY A 83 7.39 -9.45 9.16
CA GLY A 83 7.25 -8.20 9.90
C GLY A 83 6.96 -6.97 9.04
N GLU A 84 7.13 -7.02 7.72
CA GLU A 84 6.82 -5.90 6.85
C GLU A 84 5.32 -5.67 6.70
N LYS A 85 4.97 -4.41 6.47
CA LYS A 85 3.62 -3.89 6.32
C LYS A 85 3.58 -2.97 5.12
N ILE A 86 2.38 -2.78 4.59
CA ILE A 86 2.13 -1.85 3.49
C ILE A 86 1.71 -0.51 4.08
N PHE A 87 2.49 0.54 3.81
CA PHE A 87 2.17 1.91 4.19
C PHE A 87 1.78 2.72 2.97
N VAL A 88 0.71 3.50 3.12
CA VAL A 88 0.16 4.30 2.04
C VAL A 88 -0.25 5.67 2.55
N ARG A 89 -0.17 6.67 1.67
CA ARG A 89 -0.61 8.03 1.97
C ARG A 89 -1.12 8.70 0.70
N SER A 90 -2.10 9.56 0.85
CA SER A 90 -2.47 10.56 -0.16
C SER A 90 -2.57 11.95 0.46
N ASP A 91 -2.42 12.98 -0.37
CA ASP A 91 -2.64 14.38 0.05
C ASP A 91 -4.14 14.75 0.14
N LEU A 92 -5.03 14.06 -0.60
CA LEU A 92 -6.49 14.23 -0.49
C LEU A 92 -7.21 12.92 -0.13
N ALA A 93 -8.41 13.05 0.44
CA ALA A 93 -9.25 11.93 0.89
C ALA A 93 -10.13 11.29 -0.21
N THR A 94 -9.75 11.47 -1.47
CA THR A 94 -10.47 10.96 -2.66
C THR A 94 -9.90 9.65 -3.19
N VAL A 95 -8.84 9.12 -2.54
CA VAL A 95 -8.13 7.94 -3.02
C VAL A 95 -8.62 6.68 -2.30
N SER A 96 -9.00 5.69 -3.08
CA SER A 96 -9.18 4.33 -2.58
C SER A 96 -7.95 3.50 -2.86
N VAL A 97 -7.58 2.65 -1.91
CA VAL A 97 -6.50 1.69 -2.06
C VAL A 97 -7.01 0.28 -1.78
N ARG A 98 -6.47 -0.70 -2.50
CA ARG A 98 -6.70 -2.12 -2.26
C ARG A 98 -5.37 -2.87 -2.37
N ALA A 99 -5.13 -3.76 -1.42
CA ALA A 99 -3.97 -4.63 -1.42
C ALA A 99 -4.39 -6.10 -1.28
N HIS A 100 -3.76 -6.95 -2.08
CA HIS A 100 -3.92 -8.40 -2.05
C HIS A 100 -2.56 -9.05 -2.09
N ALA A 101 -2.40 -10.17 -1.38
CA ALA A 101 -1.17 -10.93 -1.47
C ALA A 101 -1.36 -12.43 -1.39
N LEU A 102 -0.39 -13.10 -1.99
CA LEU A 102 -0.14 -14.52 -1.82
C LEU A 102 0.94 -14.66 -0.75
N LEU A 103 0.69 -15.47 0.28
CA LEU A 103 1.69 -15.82 1.28
C LEU A 103 2.35 -17.15 0.92
N GLU A 104 3.67 -17.19 1.09
CA GLU A 104 4.53 -18.35 0.92
C GLU A 104 5.40 -18.55 2.17
N GLY A 105 5.49 -19.80 2.63
CA GLY A 105 6.19 -20.18 3.85
C GLY A 105 5.28 -20.87 4.86
N ALA A 106 5.84 -21.78 5.65
CA ALA A 106 5.18 -22.54 6.72
C ALA A 106 5.94 -22.32 8.03
#